data_AF-W4JS71-F1
#
_entry.id   AF-W4JS71-F1
#
_cell.length_a   1.000
_cell.length_b   1.000
_cell.length_c   1.000
_cell.angle_alpha   90.00
_cell.angle_beta   90.00
_cell.angle_gamma   90.00
#
_symmetry.space_group_name_H-M   'P 1'
#
loop_
_entity.id
_entity.type
_entity.pdbx_description
1 polymer ?
#
loop_
_entity_poly.entity_id
_entity_poly.type
_entity_poly.pdbx_seq_one_letter_code
_entity_poly.pdbx_strand_id
1 'polypeptide(L)'
;MSGEDSIVNVHPSQTQTTLSRSSSANSIYEDCIPTRSWQQQQQQDPHILDRNPESRTWRSTLPSSAHRSLLERYGEMEMERQEIIWEICESEEAFVKRLRVVVELFIRPLRLQNSRSWISGVPPDIARLFDWLEDIVNLHSQLFSALRVARAGQYPLVMRIAEVLRGFVPRLEVHQPYLVRIDEVVAMIKMMTGENGDDFGEFIRIQEERACQGWSLETVLLEPVSRLSQYPMRFKVRDIELPSFVLEDSVHH
;
A
#
# COMPACT_ATOMS: atom_id res chain seq x y z
N MET A 1 -51.93 -4.16 61.82
CA MET A 1 -53.19 -4.19 61.06
C MET A 1 -53.21 -2.96 60.18
N SER A 2 -53.41 -3.20 58.89
CA SER A 2 -53.71 -2.24 57.82
C SER A 2 -54.61 -1.10 58.31
N GLY A 3 -54.47 0.15 57.90
CA GLY A 3 -54.16 0.69 56.59
C GLY A 3 -55.16 1.83 56.42
N GLU A 4 -54.69 3.07 56.31
CA GLU A 4 -55.54 4.25 56.08
C GLU A 4 -55.27 4.77 54.67
N ASP A 5 -56.26 4.61 53.81
CA ASP A 5 -56.39 5.32 52.54
C ASP A 5 -56.96 6.72 52.80
N SER A 6 -56.33 7.77 52.23
CA SER A 6 -57.00 8.60 51.20
C SER A 6 -56.35 9.96 50.90
N ILE A 7 -56.06 10.11 49.59
CA ILE A 7 -56.19 11.30 48.72
C ILE A 7 -55.11 12.42 48.82
N VAL A 8 -54.49 12.77 47.67
CA VAL A 8 -54.60 14.08 46.93
C VAL A 8 -53.64 14.11 45.71
N ASN A 9 -54.21 14.55 44.57
CA ASN A 9 -53.66 14.98 43.26
C ASN A 9 -52.19 15.46 43.15
N VAL A 10 -51.53 15.12 42.02
CA VAL A 10 -50.58 16.01 41.32
C VAL A 10 -50.63 15.82 39.79
N HIS A 11 -50.59 16.96 39.09
CA HIS A 11 -50.58 17.26 37.65
C HIS A 11 -49.47 16.53 36.82
N PRO A 12 -49.54 16.54 35.47
CA PRO A 12 -48.71 15.75 34.58
C PRO A 12 -47.36 16.44 34.31
N SER A 13 -46.27 15.70 34.47
CA SER A 13 -44.93 16.15 34.10
C SER A 13 -44.41 15.31 32.93
N GLN A 14 -44.11 16.02 31.86
CA GLN A 14 -43.51 15.60 30.61
C GLN A 14 -42.34 14.62 30.82
N THR A 15 -42.41 13.43 30.23
CA THR A 15 -41.22 12.61 29.96
C THR A 15 -40.95 12.64 28.47
N GLN A 16 -39.92 13.40 28.10
CA GLN A 16 -39.34 13.41 26.76
C GLN A 16 -38.87 12.00 26.41
N THR A 17 -39.41 11.43 25.33
CA THR A 17 -38.89 10.21 24.72
C THR A 17 -37.57 10.53 24.05
N THR A 18 -36.46 10.40 24.77
CA THR A 18 -35.13 10.38 24.14
C THR A 18 -34.95 9.02 23.49
N LEU A 19 -35.01 8.95 22.15
CA LEU A 19 -34.58 7.78 21.41
C LEU A 19 -33.10 7.50 21.74
N SER A 20 -32.85 6.47 22.54
CA SER A 20 -31.50 5.94 22.74
C SER A 20 -30.97 5.44 21.40
N ARG A 21 -29.88 6.04 20.92
CA ARG A 21 -29.11 5.52 19.79
C ARG A 21 -28.69 4.09 20.13
N SER A 22 -29.15 3.12 19.34
CA SER A 22 -28.65 1.75 19.41
C SER A 22 -27.14 1.75 19.20
N SER A 23 -26.38 1.37 20.23
CA SER A 23 -24.97 1.06 20.10
C SER A 23 -24.85 -0.20 19.25
N SER A 24 -24.34 -0.07 18.03
CA SER A 24 -23.86 -1.21 17.25
C SER A 24 -22.84 -1.97 18.11
N ALA A 25 -23.04 -3.28 18.24
CA ALA A 25 -22.14 -4.16 18.97
C ALA A 25 -20.71 -4.00 18.43
N ASN A 26 -19.74 -3.81 19.33
CA ASN A 26 -18.32 -3.74 18.99
C ASN A 26 -17.94 -4.99 18.19
N SER A 27 -17.20 -4.78 17.11
CA SER A 27 -16.69 -5.86 16.29
C SER A 27 -15.74 -6.72 17.12
N ILE A 28 -15.78 -8.04 16.96
CA ILE A 28 -14.83 -8.97 17.61
C ILE A 28 -13.39 -8.77 17.05
N TYR A 29 -13.23 -7.90 16.04
CA TYR A 29 -11.96 -7.46 15.49
C TYR A 29 -11.49 -6.09 16.01
N GLU A 30 -12.19 -5.51 16.98
CA GLU A 30 -11.91 -4.18 17.54
C GLU A 30 -11.00 -4.26 18.79
N ASP A 31 -10.14 -5.28 18.85
CA ASP A 31 -9.03 -5.26 19.78
C ASP A 31 -8.02 -4.20 19.33
N CYS A 32 -7.49 -3.46 20.32
CA CYS A 32 -6.56 -2.36 20.15
C CYS A 32 -5.25 -2.85 19.50
N ILE A 33 -5.21 -2.94 18.17
CA ILE A 33 -3.98 -3.25 17.42
C ILE A 33 -3.01 -2.09 17.70
N PRO A 34 -1.84 -2.35 18.31
CA PRO A 34 -0.84 -1.32 18.53
C PRO A 34 -0.50 -0.66 17.19
N THR A 35 -0.51 0.68 17.15
CA THR A 35 -0.12 1.43 15.96
C THR A 35 1.30 1.05 15.57
N ARG A 36 1.44 0.36 14.44
CA ARG A 36 2.72 -0.11 13.92
C ARG A 36 3.51 1.05 13.33
N SER A 37 4.84 0.96 13.35
CA SER A 37 5.74 2.03 12.91
C SER A 37 5.46 2.46 11.46
N TRP A 38 5.12 1.52 10.59
CA TRP A 38 4.74 1.80 9.19
C TRP A 38 3.41 2.55 9.04
N GLN A 39 2.49 2.51 10.01
CA GLN A 39 1.25 3.30 9.99
C GLN A 39 1.52 4.77 10.30
N GLN A 40 2.58 5.08 11.06
CA GLN A 40 3.00 6.46 11.34
C GLN A 40 3.76 7.06 10.15
N GLN A 41 4.53 6.24 9.43
CA GLN A 41 5.26 6.65 8.23
C GLN A 41 4.31 6.99 7.06
N GLN A 42 3.08 6.48 7.07
CA GLN A 42 2.02 6.81 6.09
C GLN A 42 1.43 8.22 6.23
N GLN A 43 1.69 8.96 7.33
CA GLN A 43 1.23 10.35 7.47
C GLN A 43 2.12 11.35 6.70
N GLN A 44 3.29 10.93 6.26
CA GLN A 44 4.03 11.63 5.20
C GLN A 44 3.46 11.17 3.86
N ASP A 45 3.10 12.12 3.00
CA ASP A 45 2.43 11.88 1.73
C ASP A 45 3.03 10.65 1.00
N PRO A 46 2.28 9.54 0.83
CA PRO A 46 2.79 8.32 0.22
C PRO A 46 3.22 8.51 -1.25
N HIS A 47 2.94 9.67 -1.85
CA HIS A 47 3.48 10.07 -3.15
C HIS A 47 4.97 10.43 -3.16
N ILE A 48 5.62 10.73 -2.03
CA ILE A 48 6.98 11.28 -2.05
C ILE A 48 8.06 10.22 -2.34
N LEU A 49 7.82 8.94 -1.99
CA LEU A 49 8.84 7.89 -2.18
C LEU A 49 8.85 7.27 -3.58
N ASP A 50 7.78 7.46 -4.37
CA ASP A 50 7.59 6.81 -5.69
C ASP A 50 7.55 7.80 -6.86
N ARG A 51 7.42 9.11 -6.58
CA ARG A 51 7.37 10.15 -7.63
C ARG A 51 8.78 10.53 -8.06
N ASN A 52 9.35 9.78 -9.00
CA ASN A 52 10.44 10.32 -9.80
C ASN A 52 9.91 11.53 -10.60
N PRO A 53 10.39 12.76 -10.34
CA PRO A 53 9.93 13.96 -11.04
C PRO A 53 10.21 13.94 -12.55
N GLU A 54 11.10 13.04 -13.00
CA GLU A 54 11.45 12.83 -14.40
C GLU A 54 10.71 11.66 -15.08
N SER A 55 9.77 11.01 -14.38
CA SER A 55 8.99 9.93 -14.98
C SER A 55 8.20 10.46 -16.18
N ARG A 56 8.47 9.87 -17.35
CA ARG A 56 7.67 10.10 -18.56
C ARG A 56 6.20 9.86 -18.23
N THR A 57 5.31 10.74 -18.67
CA THR A 57 3.85 10.55 -18.57
C THR A 57 3.34 9.74 -19.75
N TRP A 58 2.17 9.11 -19.63
CA TRP A 58 1.54 8.42 -20.77
C TRP A 58 1.38 9.37 -21.95
N ARG A 59 0.87 10.59 -21.70
CA ARG A 59 0.71 11.64 -22.72
C ARG A 59 2.00 11.92 -23.48
N SER A 60 3.15 11.94 -22.80
CA SER A 60 4.45 12.24 -23.42
C SER A 60 4.93 11.18 -24.41
N THR A 61 4.34 9.97 -24.37
CA THR A 61 4.67 8.89 -25.30
C THR A 61 3.99 9.03 -26.66
N LEU A 62 3.00 9.93 -26.78
CA LEU A 62 2.17 10.09 -27.96
C LEU A 62 2.47 11.39 -28.71
N PRO A 63 2.43 11.37 -30.06
CA PRO A 63 2.38 12.61 -30.84
C PRO A 63 1.14 13.44 -30.47
N SER A 64 1.26 14.78 -30.47
CA SER A 64 0.18 15.69 -30.09
C SER A 64 -1.11 15.50 -30.91
N SER A 65 -1.00 15.12 -32.18
CA SER A 65 -2.16 14.81 -33.05
C SER A 65 -2.88 13.56 -32.60
N ALA A 66 -2.14 12.48 -32.28
CA ALA A 66 -2.72 11.22 -31.81
C ALA A 66 -3.46 11.42 -30.48
N HIS A 67 -2.86 12.14 -29.53
CA HIS A 67 -3.53 12.46 -28.26
C HIS A 67 -4.83 13.25 -28.49
N ARG A 68 -4.84 14.26 -29.38
CA ARG A 68 -6.05 15.04 -29.66
C ARG A 68 -7.17 14.14 -30.21
N SER A 69 -6.86 13.26 -31.16
CA SER A 69 -7.84 12.34 -31.72
C SER A 69 -8.36 11.33 -30.69
N LEU A 70 -7.52 10.87 -29.76
CA LEU A 70 -7.96 10.00 -28.67
C LEU A 70 -8.85 10.74 -27.68
N LEU A 71 -8.48 11.98 -27.32
CA LEU A 71 -9.27 12.82 -26.43
C LEU A 71 -10.66 13.12 -27.02
N GLU A 72 -10.75 13.49 -28.30
CA GLU A 72 -12.04 13.72 -28.97
C GLU A 72 -12.92 12.46 -29.01
N ARG A 73 -12.32 11.28 -29.12
CA ARG A 73 -13.04 10.01 -29.26
C ARG A 73 -13.46 9.38 -27.94
N TYR A 74 -12.64 9.49 -26.89
CA TYR A 74 -12.84 8.78 -25.63
C TYR A 74 -13.02 9.69 -24.41
N GLY A 75 -12.76 10.99 -24.54
CA GLY A 75 -12.95 11.98 -23.48
C GLY A 75 -11.82 12.02 -22.44
N GLU A 76 -11.86 13.06 -21.59
CA GLU A 76 -10.85 13.34 -20.57
C GLU A 76 -10.70 12.21 -19.54
N MET A 77 -11.81 11.62 -19.12
CA MET A 77 -11.83 10.53 -18.14
C MET A 77 -10.99 9.33 -18.60
N GLU A 78 -11.03 9.01 -19.90
CA GLU A 78 -10.21 7.92 -20.44
C GLU A 78 -8.73 8.31 -20.50
N MET A 79 -8.40 9.57 -20.80
CA MET A 79 -7.01 10.05 -20.79
C MET A 79 -6.41 9.96 -19.38
N GLU A 80 -7.18 10.37 -18.37
CA GLU A 80 -6.81 10.24 -16.96
C GLU A 80 -6.63 8.76 -16.58
N ARG A 81 -7.54 7.88 -17.02
CA ARG A 81 -7.41 6.44 -16.78
C ARG A 81 -6.12 5.87 -17.37
N GLN A 82 -5.71 6.30 -18.56
CA GLN A 82 -4.44 5.87 -19.17
C GLN A 82 -3.22 6.37 -18.39
N GLU A 83 -3.27 7.60 -17.88
CA GLU A 83 -2.21 8.14 -17.03
C GLU A 83 -2.08 7.32 -15.74
N ILE A 84 -3.19 6.98 -15.08
CA ILE A 84 -3.18 6.13 -13.88
C ILE A 84 -2.60 4.74 -14.19
N ILE A 85 -3.01 4.11 -15.30
CA ILE A 85 -2.46 2.81 -15.71
C ILE A 85 -0.94 2.91 -15.91
N TRP A 86 -0.50 3.99 -16.55
CA TRP A 86 0.90 4.24 -16.80
C TRP A 86 1.68 4.42 -15.50
N GLU A 87 1.18 5.24 -14.58
CA GLU A 87 1.76 5.40 -13.23
C GLU A 87 1.85 4.08 -12.47
N ILE A 88 0.81 3.23 -12.53
CA ILE A 88 0.84 1.89 -11.92
C ILE A 88 1.98 1.06 -12.52
N CYS A 89 2.15 1.07 -13.84
CA CYS A 89 3.20 0.30 -14.51
C CYS A 89 4.60 0.80 -14.15
N GLU A 90 4.84 2.12 -14.23
CA GLU A 90 6.15 2.72 -13.97
C GLU A 90 6.55 2.55 -12.49
N SER A 91 5.61 2.79 -11.59
CA SER A 91 5.86 2.60 -10.15
C SER A 91 6.08 1.13 -9.79
N GLU A 92 5.45 0.18 -10.49
CA GLU A 92 5.72 -1.26 -10.28
C GLU A 92 7.12 -1.64 -10.73
N GLU A 93 7.57 -1.09 -11.86
CA GLU A 93 8.95 -1.25 -12.34
C GLU A 93 9.96 -0.69 -11.33
N ALA A 94 9.73 0.52 -10.83
CA ALA A 94 10.58 1.18 -9.86
C ALA A 94 10.68 0.38 -8.55
N PHE A 95 9.54 -0.07 -8.03
CA PHE A 95 9.47 -0.91 -6.83
C PHE A 95 10.27 -2.21 -6.99
N VAL A 96 10.06 -2.94 -8.09
CA VAL A 96 10.79 -4.19 -8.35
C VAL A 96 12.29 -3.94 -8.51
N LYS A 97 12.70 -2.91 -9.25
CA LYS A 97 14.12 -2.56 -9.42
C LYS A 97 14.78 -2.27 -8.08
N ARG A 98 14.13 -1.48 -7.25
CA ARG A 98 14.64 -1.08 -5.94
C ARG A 98 14.83 -2.28 -5.02
N LEU A 99 13.82 -3.14 -4.88
CA LEU A 99 13.96 -4.34 -4.05
C LEU A 99 14.96 -5.35 -4.61
N ARG A 100 15.12 -5.45 -5.94
CA ARG A 100 16.19 -6.28 -6.52
C ARG A 100 17.57 -5.79 -6.10
N VAL A 101 17.81 -4.49 -6.02
CA VAL A 101 19.07 -3.95 -5.51
C VAL A 101 19.30 -4.42 -4.07
N VAL A 102 18.27 -4.43 -3.23
CA VAL A 102 18.37 -4.98 -1.86
C VAL A 102 18.73 -6.46 -1.87
N VAL A 103 18.06 -7.26 -2.70
CA VAL A 103 18.36 -8.69 -2.83
C VAL A 103 19.81 -8.91 -3.24
N GLU A 104 20.32 -8.14 -4.20
CA GLU A 104 21.69 -8.26 -4.70
C GLU A 104 22.75 -7.84 -3.69
N LEU A 105 22.51 -6.76 -2.94
CA LEU A 105 23.51 -6.19 -2.02
C LEU A 105 23.51 -6.85 -0.64
N PHE A 106 22.34 -7.25 -0.15
CA PHE A 106 22.20 -7.71 1.24
C PHE A 106 21.90 -9.20 1.31
N ILE A 107 21.04 -9.74 0.45
CA ILE A 107 20.58 -11.12 0.57
C ILE A 107 21.54 -12.10 -0.10
N ARG A 108 21.88 -11.84 -1.37
CA ARG A 108 22.73 -12.74 -2.16
C ARG A 108 24.11 -12.98 -1.51
N PRO A 109 24.82 -11.98 -0.95
CA PRO A 109 26.11 -12.22 -0.31
C PRO A 109 26.04 -13.07 0.96
N LEU A 110 24.86 -13.16 1.59
CA LEU A 110 24.61 -13.95 2.80
C LEU A 110 24.15 -15.39 2.50
N ARG A 111 24.05 -15.76 1.22
CA ARG A 111 23.76 -17.14 0.80
C ARG A 111 25.05 -17.91 0.55
N LEU A 112 25.02 -19.21 0.87
CA LEU A 112 26.02 -20.14 0.40
C LEU A 112 25.96 -20.26 -1.13
N GLN A 113 27.11 -20.35 -1.78
CA GLN A 113 27.20 -20.39 -3.24
C GLN A 113 26.27 -21.45 -3.85
N ASN A 114 25.48 -21.03 -4.84
CA ASN A 114 24.53 -21.88 -5.56
C ASN A 114 23.49 -22.59 -4.67
N SER A 115 23.17 -22.04 -3.49
CA SER A 115 22.17 -22.59 -2.58
C SER A 115 21.21 -21.51 -2.04
N ARG A 116 20.06 -21.96 -1.55
CA ARG A 116 19.17 -21.16 -0.66
C ARG A 116 19.56 -21.30 0.81
N SER A 117 20.69 -21.90 1.13
CA SER A 117 21.17 -21.96 2.52
C SER A 117 21.82 -20.63 2.90
N TRP A 118 21.50 -20.14 4.10
CA TRP A 118 22.15 -18.97 4.70
C TRP A 118 23.53 -19.33 5.24
N ILE A 119 24.48 -18.38 5.23
CA ILE A 119 25.75 -18.53 5.94
C ILE A 119 25.54 -18.57 7.46
N SER A 120 26.51 -19.13 8.19
CA SER A 120 26.53 -19.03 9.65
C SER A 120 26.64 -17.57 10.07
N GLY A 121 25.87 -17.17 11.10
CA GLY A 121 25.89 -15.81 11.65
C GLY A 121 24.71 -14.94 11.23
N VAL A 122 23.93 -15.33 10.22
CA VAL A 122 22.66 -14.66 9.91
C VAL A 122 21.60 -15.08 10.95
N PRO A 123 20.98 -14.15 11.68
CA PRO A 123 19.91 -14.48 12.62
C PRO A 123 18.73 -15.17 11.91
N PRO A 124 18.16 -16.25 12.48
CA PRO A 124 17.10 -17.03 11.82
C PRO A 124 15.85 -16.23 11.43
N ASP A 125 15.47 -15.23 12.23
CA ASP A 125 14.30 -14.41 11.95
C ASP A 125 14.54 -13.41 10.82
N ILE A 126 15.77 -12.87 10.71
CA ILE A 126 16.20 -12.04 9.58
C ILE A 126 16.24 -12.87 8.30
N ALA A 127 16.87 -14.05 8.36
CA ALA A 127 16.92 -15.01 7.26
C ALA A 127 15.51 -15.33 6.71
N ARG A 128 14.56 -15.62 7.62
CA ARG A 128 13.17 -15.90 7.23
C ARG A 128 12.47 -14.67 6.62
N LEU A 129 12.70 -13.47 7.15
CA LEU A 129 12.17 -12.24 6.56
C LEU A 129 12.69 -12.03 5.14
N PHE A 130 13.98 -12.27 4.91
CA PHE A 130 14.58 -12.16 3.59
C PHE A 130 14.07 -13.22 2.61
N ASP A 131 13.83 -14.45 3.06
CA ASP A 131 13.17 -15.48 2.24
C ASP A 131 11.79 -14.98 1.75
N TRP A 132 10.97 -14.42 2.64
CA TRP A 132 9.67 -13.83 2.26
C TRP A 132 9.81 -12.58 1.38
N LEU A 133 10.83 -11.75 1.59
CA LEU A 133 11.10 -10.60 0.73
C LEU A 133 11.40 -11.06 -0.70
N GLU A 134 12.21 -12.10 -0.89
CA GLU A 134 12.48 -12.63 -2.23
C GLU A 134 11.19 -13.15 -2.89
N ASP A 135 10.31 -13.83 -2.14
CA ASP A 135 9.01 -14.27 -2.66
C ASP A 135 8.12 -13.09 -3.08
N ILE A 136 8.08 -12.01 -2.29
CA ILE A 136 7.42 -10.75 -2.63
C ILE A 136 8.03 -10.18 -3.93
N VAL A 137 9.36 -10.03 -4.01
CA VAL A 137 10.05 -9.50 -5.19
C VAL A 137 9.75 -10.34 -6.43
N ASN A 138 9.69 -11.66 -6.29
CA ASN A 138 9.35 -12.58 -7.38
C ASN A 138 7.89 -12.40 -7.84
N LEU A 139 6.94 -12.25 -6.91
CA LEU A 139 5.55 -11.96 -7.24
C LEU A 139 5.42 -10.64 -8.01
N HIS A 140 6.00 -9.56 -7.48
CA HIS A 140 5.94 -8.23 -8.09
C HIS A 140 6.68 -8.18 -9.43
N SER A 141 7.78 -8.93 -9.58
CA SER A 141 8.45 -9.11 -10.88
C SER A 141 7.53 -9.73 -11.94
N GLN A 142 6.73 -10.73 -11.54
CA GLN A 142 5.75 -11.35 -12.44
C GLN A 142 4.60 -10.40 -12.77
N LEU A 143 4.12 -9.65 -11.78
CA LEU A 143 3.09 -8.62 -11.97
C LEU A 143 3.58 -7.55 -12.95
N PHE A 144 4.76 -6.98 -12.73
CA PHE A 144 5.39 -6.02 -13.64
C PHE A 144 5.49 -6.58 -15.07
N SER A 145 5.97 -7.82 -15.22
CA SER A 145 6.08 -8.45 -16.53
C SER A 145 4.73 -8.54 -17.24
N ALA A 146 3.68 -8.96 -16.52
CA ALA A 146 2.33 -9.07 -17.06
C ALA A 146 1.74 -7.70 -17.43
N LEU A 147 1.92 -6.68 -16.58
CA LEU A 147 1.51 -5.29 -16.85
C LEU A 147 2.21 -4.75 -18.10
N ARG A 148 3.52 -4.98 -18.23
CA ARG A 148 4.32 -4.56 -19.38
C ARG A 148 3.84 -5.20 -20.68
N VAL A 149 3.57 -6.50 -20.67
CA VAL A 149 3.03 -7.24 -21.84
C VAL A 149 1.64 -6.70 -22.22
N ALA A 150 0.76 -6.50 -21.24
CA ALA A 150 -0.57 -5.97 -21.49
C ALA A 150 -0.54 -4.54 -22.06
N ARG A 151 0.36 -3.68 -21.54
CA ARG A 151 0.58 -2.32 -22.02
C ARG A 151 1.09 -2.30 -23.46
N ALA A 152 2.09 -3.13 -23.78
CA ALA A 152 2.65 -3.21 -25.13
C ALA A 152 1.64 -3.77 -26.15
N GLY A 153 0.85 -4.78 -25.78
CA GLY A 153 -0.12 -5.42 -26.67
C GLY A 153 -1.37 -4.57 -26.96
N GLN A 154 -1.66 -3.57 -26.13
CA GLN A 154 -2.84 -2.71 -26.25
C GLN A 154 -2.49 -1.24 -26.58
N TYR A 155 -1.23 -0.94 -26.89
CA TYR A 155 -0.80 0.42 -27.18
C TYR A 155 -1.59 1.02 -28.37
N PRO A 156 -2.05 2.30 -28.29
CA PRO A 156 -1.80 3.28 -27.24
C PRO A 156 -2.81 3.29 -26.09
N LEU A 157 -3.89 2.50 -26.15
CA LEU A 157 -5.00 2.50 -25.19
C LEU A 157 -5.16 1.15 -24.49
N VAL A 158 -4.78 1.08 -23.22
CA VAL A 158 -4.90 -0.15 -22.43
C VAL A 158 -6.31 -0.30 -21.89
N MET A 159 -7.14 -1.13 -22.52
CA MET A 159 -8.55 -1.31 -22.12
C MET A 159 -8.74 -2.35 -21.02
N ARG A 160 -7.95 -3.43 -21.00
CA ARG A 160 -8.18 -4.62 -20.16
C ARG A 160 -7.09 -4.86 -19.12
N ILE A 161 -6.73 -3.83 -18.36
CA ILE A 161 -5.69 -3.96 -17.30
C ILE A 161 -6.19 -4.73 -16.06
N ALA A 162 -7.49 -4.61 -15.75
CA ALA A 162 -8.08 -5.21 -14.56
C ALA A 162 -8.00 -6.74 -14.56
N GLU A 163 -8.02 -7.37 -15.74
CA GLU A 163 -7.90 -8.83 -15.88
C GLU A 163 -6.53 -9.34 -15.48
N VAL A 164 -5.48 -8.57 -15.81
CA VAL A 164 -4.12 -8.84 -15.36
C VAL A 164 -4.10 -8.77 -13.84
N LEU A 165 -4.51 -7.64 -13.26
CA LEU A 165 -4.47 -7.39 -11.82
C LEU A 165 -5.27 -8.42 -11.02
N ARG A 166 -6.46 -8.80 -11.50
CA ARG A 166 -7.34 -9.79 -10.84
C ARG A 166 -6.62 -11.12 -10.56
N GLY A 167 -5.72 -11.55 -11.45
CA GLY A 167 -4.94 -12.78 -11.25
C GLY A 167 -3.85 -12.65 -10.18
N PHE A 168 -3.43 -11.44 -9.82
CA PHE A 168 -2.39 -11.18 -8.83
C PHE A 168 -2.95 -10.82 -7.45
N VAL A 169 -4.14 -10.24 -7.36
CA VAL A 169 -4.74 -9.82 -6.08
C VAL A 169 -4.74 -10.93 -5.02
N PRO A 170 -5.20 -12.17 -5.30
CA PRO A 170 -5.17 -13.24 -4.29
C PRO A 170 -3.74 -13.60 -3.86
N ARG A 171 -2.78 -13.49 -4.79
CA ARG A 171 -1.38 -13.87 -4.57
C ARG A 171 -0.63 -12.87 -3.68
N LEU A 172 -1.18 -11.67 -3.46
CA LEU A 172 -0.63 -10.69 -2.52
C LEU A 172 -0.67 -11.20 -1.07
N GLU A 173 -1.36 -12.31 -0.79
CA GLU A 173 -1.29 -13.03 0.50
C GLU A 173 0.14 -13.40 0.90
N VAL A 174 1.08 -13.49 -0.06
CA VAL A 174 2.52 -13.71 0.22
C VAL A 174 3.10 -12.65 1.17
N HIS A 175 2.50 -11.46 1.25
CA HIS A 175 2.92 -10.42 2.19
C HIS A 175 2.56 -10.74 3.64
N GLN A 176 1.54 -11.56 3.91
CA GLN A 176 1.03 -11.78 5.27
C GLN A 176 2.11 -12.15 6.31
N PRO A 177 2.95 -13.19 6.11
CA PRO A 177 3.96 -13.52 7.10
C PRO A 177 5.03 -12.42 7.25
N TYR A 178 5.34 -11.71 6.16
CA TYR A 178 6.25 -10.57 6.16
C TYR A 178 5.73 -9.43 7.03
N LEU A 179 4.47 -9.02 6.81
CA LEU A 179 3.81 -7.93 7.55
C LEU A 179 3.77 -8.18 9.06
N VAL A 180 3.62 -9.44 9.47
CA VAL A 180 3.57 -9.80 10.89
C VAL A 180 4.89 -9.50 11.58
N ARG A 181 6.02 -9.80 10.92
CA ARG A 181 7.37 -9.83 11.52
C ARG A 181 8.23 -8.60 11.23
N ILE A 182 7.84 -7.77 10.27
CA ILE A 182 8.69 -6.69 9.76
C ILE A 182 9.17 -5.72 10.86
N ASP A 183 8.29 -5.31 11.76
CA ASP A 183 8.62 -4.35 12.83
C ASP A 183 9.68 -4.91 13.79
N GLU A 184 9.53 -6.18 14.19
CA GLU A 184 10.46 -6.89 15.07
C GLU A 184 11.84 -7.04 14.42
N VAL A 185 11.86 -7.41 13.14
CA VAL A 185 13.11 -7.65 12.40
C VAL A 185 13.85 -6.35 12.08
N VAL A 186 13.15 -5.28 11.71
CA VAL A 186 13.76 -3.96 11.50
C VAL A 186 14.40 -3.46 12.80
N ALA A 187 13.74 -3.64 13.95
CA ALA A 187 14.32 -3.28 15.24
C ALA A 187 15.58 -4.10 15.57
N MET A 188 15.58 -5.40 15.23
CA MET A 188 16.73 -6.28 15.41
C MET A 188 17.93 -5.86 14.55
N ILE A 189 17.70 -5.56 13.26
CA ILE A 189 18.74 -5.05 12.35
C ILE A 189 19.33 -3.75 12.91
N LYS A 190 18.48 -2.82 13.33
CA LYS A 190 18.90 -1.53 13.90
C LYS A 190 19.78 -1.69 15.14
N MET A 191 19.41 -2.62 16.02
CA MET A 191 20.18 -2.92 17.22
C MET A 191 21.56 -3.49 16.84
N MET A 192 21.60 -4.49 15.97
CA MET A 192 22.86 -5.13 15.54
C MET A 192 23.79 -4.15 14.81
N THR A 193 23.26 -3.28 13.94
CA THR A 193 24.05 -2.26 13.26
C THR A 193 24.59 -1.17 14.21
N GLY A 194 23.96 -0.97 15.37
CA GLY A 194 24.43 -0.04 16.40
C GLY A 194 25.41 -0.63 17.41
N GLU A 195 25.54 -1.96 17.47
CA GLU A 195 26.40 -2.66 18.41
C GLU A 195 27.79 -2.91 17.80
N ASN A 196 28.83 -2.40 18.45
CA ASN A 196 30.21 -2.64 18.03
C ASN A 196 30.59 -4.11 18.26
N GLY A 197 31.04 -4.79 17.20
CA GLY A 197 31.52 -6.17 17.27
C GLY A 197 30.50 -7.24 16.86
N ASP A 198 29.30 -6.85 16.40
CA ASP A 198 28.38 -7.76 15.72
C ASP A 198 28.75 -7.90 14.23
N ASP A 199 29.12 -9.13 13.82
CA ASP A 199 29.58 -9.40 12.44
C ASP A 199 28.49 -9.13 11.39
N PHE A 200 27.22 -9.40 11.73
CA PHE A 200 26.10 -9.16 10.82
C PHE A 200 25.80 -7.66 10.69
N GLY A 201 25.76 -6.94 11.82
CA GLY A 201 25.59 -5.50 11.86
C GLY A 201 26.68 -4.75 11.08
N GLU A 202 27.94 -5.18 11.23
CA GLU A 202 29.07 -4.63 10.47
C GLU A 202 28.96 -4.90 8.97
N PHE A 203 28.49 -6.10 8.57
CA PHE A 203 28.19 -6.39 7.16
C PHE A 203 27.15 -5.41 6.59
N ILE A 204 26.05 -5.16 7.31
CA ILE A 204 25.01 -4.21 6.88
C ILE A 204 25.61 -2.82 6.71
N ARG A 205 26.35 -2.33 7.69
CA ARG A 205 26.99 -1.00 7.66
C ARG A 205 27.91 -0.83 6.44
N ILE A 206 28.73 -1.84 6.15
CA ILE A 206 29.64 -1.83 5.00
C ILE A 206 28.86 -1.77 3.67
N GLN A 207 27.75 -2.51 3.54
CA GLN A 207 26.94 -2.47 2.32
C GLN A 207 26.23 -1.12 2.15
N GLU A 208 25.70 -0.55 3.24
CA GLU A 208 25.06 0.75 3.23
C GLU A 208 26.01 1.86 2.79
N GLU A 209 27.23 1.89 3.34
CA GLU A 209 28.27 2.87 2.99
C GLU A 209 28.72 2.76 1.52
N ARG A 210 28.82 1.54 0.99
CA ARG A 210 29.35 1.31 -0.36
C ARG A 210 28.35 1.59 -1.46
N ALA A 211 27.08 1.28 -1.24
CA ALA A 211 26.12 1.14 -2.34
C ALA A 211 24.81 1.89 -2.11
N CYS A 212 24.49 2.31 -0.89
CA CYS A 212 23.14 2.77 -0.58
C CYS A 212 22.94 4.30 -0.69
N GLN A 213 23.93 5.10 -1.11
CA GLN A 213 23.76 6.52 -1.49
C GLN A 213 22.77 7.35 -0.61
N GLY A 214 22.72 7.09 0.71
CA GLY A 214 21.82 7.78 1.65
C GLY A 214 20.51 7.09 2.02
N TRP A 215 20.20 5.89 1.52
CA TRP A 215 19.14 5.03 2.08
C TRP A 215 19.71 3.95 3.01
N SER A 216 18.89 3.46 3.94
CA SER A 216 19.23 2.34 4.84
C SER A 216 18.36 1.12 4.55
N LEU A 217 18.89 -0.08 4.83
CA LEU A 217 18.18 -1.33 4.66
C LEU A 217 16.86 -1.32 5.44
N GLU A 218 16.87 -0.80 6.66
CA GLU A 218 15.68 -0.63 7.51
C GLU A 218 14.55 0.09 6.77
N THR A 219 14.85 1.19 6.08
CA THR A 219 13.85 1.98 5.36
C THR A 219 13.28 1.23 4.17
N VAL A 220 14.11 0.52 3.42
CA VAL A 220 13.66 -0.20 2.21
C VAL A 220 12.86 -1.46 2.57
N LEU A 221 13.16 -2.10 3.70
CA LEU A 221 12.38 -3.22 4.22
C LEU A 221 10.93 -2.83 4.58
N LEU A 222 10.62 -1.55 4.76
CA LEU A 222 9.24 -1.09 4.97
C LEU A 222 8.47 -0.83 3.66
N GLU A 223 9.15 -0.84 2.51
CA GLU A 223 8.52 -0.54 1.23
C GLU A 223 7.46 -1.56 0.79
N PRO A 224 7.60 -2.89 0.99
CA PRO A 224 6.53 -3.83 0.69
C PRO A 224 5.21 -3.50 1.41
N VAL A 225 5.31 -3.02 2.66
CA VAL A 225 4.16 -2.59 3.46
C VAL A 225 3.51 -1.35 2.84
N SER A 226 4.33 -0.34 2.55
CA SER A 226 3.88 0.88 1.89
C SER A 226 3.24 0.56 0.53
N ARG A 227 3.86 -0.29 -0.28
CA ARG A 227 3.37 -0.68 -1.60
C ARG A 227 1.98 -1.29 -1.53
N LEU A 228 1.76 -2.22 -0.59
CA LEU A 228 0.47 -2.87 -0.44
C LEU A 228 -0.63 -1.87 -0.05
N SER A 229 -0.31 -0.90 0.82
CA SER A 229 -1.24 0.14 1.26
C SER A 229 -1.64 1.14 0.15
N GLN A 230 -0.81 1.29 -0.88
CA GLN A 230 -1.05 2.23 -1.97
C GLN A 230 -2.00 1.70 -3.03
N TYR A 231 -2.13 0.37 -3.21
CA TYR A 231 -3.01 -0.19 -4.24
C TYR A 231 -4.47 0.30 -4.13
N PRO A 232 -5.12 0.28 -2.94
CA PRO A 232 -6.46 0.84 -2.81
C PRO A 232 -6.57 2.30 -3.25
N MET A 233 -5.58 3.14 -2.93
CA MET A 233 -5.60 4.55 -3.33
C MET A 233 -5.54 4.72 -4.85
N ARG A 234 -4.72 3.91 -5.53
CA ARG A 234 -4.55 3.95 -7.00
C ARG A 234 -5.76 3.40 -7.76
N PHE A 235 -6.57 2.56 -7.11
CA PHE A 235 -7.80 1.99 -7.69
C PHE A 235 -9.08 2.66 -7.20
N LYS A 236 -8.99 3.64 -6.28
CA LYS A 236 -10.15 4.46 -5.95
C LYS A 236 -10.55 5.26 -7.18
N VAL A 237 -11.79 5.05 -7.61
CA VAL A 237 -12.48 5.99 -8.49
C VAL A 237 -12.46 7.31 -7.73
N ARG A 238 -11.78 8.33 -8.27
CA ARG A 238 -11.96 9.69 -7.77
C ARG A 238 -13.45 9.95 -7.89
N ASP A 239 -14.13 10.13 -6.77
CA ASP A 239 -15.57 10.39 -6.76
C ASP A 239 -15.82 11.52 -7.76
N ILE A 240 -16.39 11.17 -8.91
CA ILE A 240 -16.90 12.15 -9.85
C ILE A 240 -18.01 12.82 -9.04
N GLU A 241 -17.81 14.08 -8.64
CA GLU A 241 -18.89 14.89 -8.14
C GLU A 241 -19.99 14.83 -9.20
N LEU A 242 -20.99 13.98 -8.96
CA LEU A 242 -22.17 13.93 -9.79
C LEU A 242 -22.75 15.34 -9.69
N PRO A 243 -22.95 16.04 -10.82
CA PRO A 243 -23.54 17.37 -10.77
C PRO A 243 -24.84 17.25 -10.00
N SER A 244 -24.95 18.00 -8.91
CA SER A 244 -26.15 18.07 -8.09
C SER A 244 -27.29 18.46 -9.03
N PHE A 245 -28.15 17.48 -9.32
CA PHE A 245 -29.39 17.75 -10.02
C PHE A 245 -30.21 18.62 -9.06
N VAL A 246 -30.18 19.93 -9.28
CA VAL A 246 -31.06 20.87 -8.61
C VAL A 246 -32.47 20.51 -9.06
N LEU A 247 -33.22 19.86 -8.18
CA LEU A 247 -34.67 19.82 -8.28
C LEU A 247 -35.14 21.24 -7.97
N GLU A 248 -35.33 22.05 -9.01
CA GLU A 248 -36.17 23.23 -8.91
C GLU A 248 -37.60 22.76 -8.63
N ASP A 249 -37.97 22.78 -7.35
CA ASP A 249 -39.36 22.81 -6.91
C ASP A 249 -39.99 24.11 -7.42
N SER A 250 -40.54 24.08 -8.63
CA SER A 250 -41.53 25.07 -9.08
C SER A 250 -42.92 24.59 -8.68
N VAL A 251 -43.31 24.89 -7.43
CA VAL A 251 -44.72 24.94 -7.03
C VAL A 251 -44.96 26.13 -6.09
N HIS A 252 -45.73 27.08 -6.64
CA HIS A 252 -46.61 28.07 -5.99
C HIS A 252 -46.02 29.30 -5.30
N HIS A 253 -46.13 30.45 -5.97
CA HIS A 253 -47.14 31.46 -5.61
C HIS A 253 -47.80 32.03 -6.87
#